data_AF-A0A812Z6J1-F1
#
_entry.id   AF-A0A812Z6J1-F1
#
_cell.length_a   1.000
_cell.length_b   1.000
_cell.length_c   1.000
_cell.angle_alpha   90.00
_cell.angle_beta   90.00
_cell.angle_gamma   90.00
#
_symmetry.space_group_name_H-M   'P 1'
#
loop_
_entity.id
_entity.type
_entity.pdbx_description
1 polymer ?
#
loop_
_entity_poly.entity_id
_entity_poly.type
_entity_poly.pdbx_seq_one_letter_code
_entity_poly.pdbx_strand_id
1 'polypeptide(L)'
;MSLAGSFATLLLGLWITGAVRPSREDFQQLLEAEAAPPDVLPIAEAEDSKHRNLELGLREAGAAFLEGGSADYPHCDGLPRNGSHVIDTARILNSSCTWHGHPGLQVTLKEPLIFQGNLTLMGEIQIVGEQELDGPCINVSGKMTVLAAHASFVGCRNGIEEGKGGALFILKDFIVGNSHVQFESCAASSGGGLYTEGSFSLEAQSTVSFDNCTSTSASAAFWDL
;
A
#
# COMPACT_ATOMS: atom_id res chain seq x y z
N MET A 1 51.03 30.91 -11.14
CA MET A 1 51.64 30.65 -9.81
C MET A 1 50.75 29.64 -9.12
N SER A 2 51.34 28.47 -8.85
CA SER A 2 50.75 27.28 -8.23
C SER A 2 50.52 27.50 -6.74
N LEU A 3 49.50 26.87 -6.16
CA LEU A 3 49.57 26.30 -4.80
C LEU A 3 48.49 25.21 -4.68
N ALA A 4 48.95 23.97 -4.83
CA ALA A 4 48.23 22.74 -4.52
C ALA A 4 48.09 22.60 -2.99
N GLY A 5 46.89 22.20 -2.53
CA GLY A 5 46.61 21.87 -1.14
C GLY A 5 46.15 20.42 -1.03
N SER A 6 47.05 19.57 -0.54
CA SER A 6 46.90 18.15 -0.32
C SER A 6 46.48 17.89 1.14
N PHE A 7 45.39 17.16 1.38
CA PHE A 7 45.06 16.57 2.69
C PHE A 7 44.45 15.19 2.43
N ALA A 8 45.22 14.12 2.59
CA ALA A 8 45.51 13.40 3.84
C ALA A 8 44.37 12.43 4.21
N THR A 9 44.54 11.22 3.67
CA THR A 9 43.84 9.97 3.98
C THR A 9 43.97 9.62 5.46
N LEU A 10 42.86 9.35 6.13
CA LEU A 10 42.83 8.72 7.46
C LEU A 10 42.02 7.42 7.36
N LEU A 11 42.78 6.33 7.25
CA LEU A 11 42.31 4.95 7.45
C LEU A 11 42.29 4.69 8.96
N LEU A 12 41.11 4.42 9.51
CA LEU A 12 40.97 3.72 10.78
C LEU A 12 40.08 2.51 10.55
N GLY A 13 40.74 1.36 10.55
CA GLY A 13 40.09 0.07 10.53
C GLY A 13 39.41 -0.19 11.87
N LEU A 14 38.19 -0.71 11.81
CA LEU A 14 37.55 -1.33 12.95
C LEU A 14 37.19 -2.76 12.53
N TRP A 15 38.00 -3.70 13.01
CA TRP A 15 37.70 -5.12 12.98
C TRP A 15 36.85 -5.43 14.21
N ILE A 16 35.62 -5.88 14.03
CA ILE A 16 34.90 -6.62 15.07
C ILE A 16 34.62 -8.01 14.53
N THR A 17 35.51 -8.92 14.92
CA THR A 17 35.32 -10.37 14.90
C THR A 17 34.28 -10.74 15.96
N GLY A 18 33.23 -11.47 15.60
CA GLY A 18 32.36 -12.08 16.62
C GLY A 18 30.98 -12.54 16.18
N ALA A 19 30.85 -13.33 15.11
CA ALA A 19 29.62 -14.09 14.88
C ALA A 19 29.67 -15.40 15.70
N VAL A 20 29.05 -15.37 16.88
CA VAL A 20 28.75 -16.55 17.69
C VAL A 20 27.69 -17.37 16.96
N ARG A 21 28.07 -18.57 16.50
CA ARG A 21 27.13 -19.59 16.00
C ARG A 21 26.30 -20.11 17.19
N PRO A 22 24.95 -20.09 17.15
CA PRO A 22 24.16 -20.88 18.07
C PRO A 22 24.34 -22.37 17.73
N SER A 23 24.74 -23.14 18.74
CA SER A 23 24.83 -24.60 18.67
C SER A 23 23.44 -25.22 18.49
N ARG A 24 23.37 -26.24 17.64
CA ARG A 24 22.18 -26.99 17.25
C ARG A 24 21.99 -28.19 18.19
N GLU A 25 21.87 -27.95 19.49
CA GLU A 25 21.68 -29.00 20.51
C GLU A 25 20.89 -28.47 21.71
N ASP A 26 19.63 -28.03 21.50
CA ASP A 26 18.64 -27.82 22.58
C ASP A 26 17.23 -28.20 22.10
N PHE A 27 17.15 -29.32 21.37
CA PHE A 27 15.91 -30.06 21.16
C PHE A 27 15.95 -31.30 22.05
N GLN A 28 15.13 -31.30 23.11
CA GLN A 28 14.49 -32.45 23.79
C GLN A 28 14.51 -32.31 25.30
N GLN A 29 13.57 -31.52 25.86
CA GLN A 29 13.11 -31.72 27.24
C GLN A 29 11.79 -30.99 27.60
N LEU A 30 10.80 -31.00 26.70
CA LEU A 30 9.43 -30.53 27.03
C LEU A 30 8.35 -31.38 26.34
N LEU A 31 8.51 -32.70 26.41
CA LEU A 31 7.44 -33.67 26.24
C LEU A 31 7.55 -34.65 27.39
N GLU A 32 6.67 -34.49 28.39
CA GLU A 32 6.13 -35.54 29.28
C GLU A 32 5.53 -34.87 30.52
N ALA A 33 4.23 -34.56 30.45
CA ALA A 33 3.37 -34.45 31.63
C ALA A 33 1.95 -34.77 31.18
N GLU A 34 1.71 -36.05 30.97
CA GLU A 34 0.39 -36.65 30.86
C GLU A 34 -0.23 -36.68 32.26
N ALA A 35 -1.25 -35.86 32.49
CA ALA A 35 -2.11 -35.93 33.66
C ALA A 35 -3.58 -35.95 33.18
N ALA A 36 -4.28 -36.98 33.66
CA ALA A 36 -5.65 -37.36 33.35
C ALA A 36 -6.71 -36.29 33.72
N PRO A 37 -7.95 -36.42 33.23
CA PRO A 37 -8.91 -35.32 33.08
C PRO A 37 -9.74 -35.07 34.35
N PRO A 38 -9.98 -33.80 34.73
CA PRO A 38 -11.04 -33.45 35.67
C PRO A 38 -12.38 -33.19 34.95
N ASP A 39 -13.42 -33.58 35.66
CA ASP A 39 -14.83 -33.62 35.31
C ASP A 39 -15.40 -32.37 34.62
N VAL A 40 -16.31 -32.69 33.68
CA VAL A 40 -17.20 -31.80 32.95
C VAL A 40 -18.16 -31.09 33.92
N LEU A 41 -18.13 -29.76 33.93
CA LEU A 41 -19.26 -28.93 34.34
C LEU A 41 -19.64 -27.98 33.20
N PRO A 42 -20.94 -27.82 32.89
CA PRO A 42 -21.40 -27.02 31.76
C PRO A 42 -21.36 -25.53 32.12
N ILE A 43 -20.43 -24.80 31.52
CA ILE A 43 -20.43 -23.33 31.56
C ILE A 43 -21.16 -22.85 30.32
N ALA A 44 -22.19 -22.05 30.60
CA ALA A 44 -23.08 -21.43 29.65
C ALA A 44 -22.32 -20.54 28.65
N GLU A 45 -22.78 -20.65 27.41
CA GLU A 45 -22.91 -19.61 26.39
C GLU A 45 -22.50 -18.19 26.82
N ALA A 46 -21.37 -17.71 26.30
CA ALA A 46 -21.19 -16.35 25.80
C ALA A 46 -19.74 -16.23 25.33
N GLU A 47 -19.53 -15.95 24.06
CA GLU A 47 -18.71 -14.83 23.56
C GLU A 47 -18.70 -14.95 22.03
N ASP A 48 -19.77 -14.37 21.50
CA ASP A 48 -19.99 -14.02 20.11
C ASP A 48 -18.74 -13.34 19.54
N SER A 49 -17.97 -14.09 18.74
CA SER A 49 -16.84 -13.60 17.97
C SER A 49 -17.35 -12.59 16.96
N LYS A 50 -17.37 -11.34 17.40
CA LYS A 50 -17.74 -10.17 16.61
C LYS A 50 -16.60 -9.88 15.63
N HIS A 51 -16.50 -10.71 14.58
CA HIS A 51 -15.92 -10.30 13.32
C HIS A 51 -16.72 -9.08 12.84
N ARG A 52 -16.23 -7.90 13.19
CA ARG A 52 -16.70 -6.65 12.61
C ARG A 52 -16.22 -6.63 11.17
N ASN A 53 -16.96 -7.30 10.29
CA ASN A 53 -17.04 -6.87 8.90
C ASN A 53 -17.44 -5.40 8.96
N LEU A 54 -16.48 -4.52 8.71
CA LEU A 54 -16.72 -3.10 8.51
C LEU A 54 -17.39 -2.98 7.13
N GLU A 55 -18.61 -3.50 7.00
CA GLU A 55 -19.56 -3.03 6.00
C GLU A 55 -19.88 -1.58 6.42
N LEU A 56 -19.03 -0.66 5.97
CA LEU A 56 -19.35 0.75 5.94
C LEU A 56 -20.66 0.88 5.18
N GLY A 57 -21.74 1.13 5.93
CA GLY A 57 -23.06 1.38 5.40
C GLY A 57 -22.99 2.56 4.43
N LEU A 58 -22.90 2.22 3.14
CA LEU A 58 -23.10 3.15 2.03
C LEU A 58 -24.49 3.74 2.20
N ARG A 59 -24.54 4.98 2.70
CA ARG A 59 -25.72 5.81 2.53
C ARG A 59 -25.92 5.99 1.03
N GLU A 60 -27.06 5.53 0.53
CA GLU A 60 -27.59 5.84 -0.79
C GLU A 60 -27.74 7.36 -0.93
N ALA A 61 -26.66 8.04 -1.34
CA ALA A 61 -26.74 9.38 -1.89
C ALA A 61 -27.21 9.24 -3.33
N GLY A 62 -28.47 9.64 -3.56
CA GLY A 62 -29.13 9.58 -4.84
C GLY A 62 -28.30 10.18 -5.97
N ALA A 63 -28.32 9.46 -7.09
CA ALA A 63 -27.70 9.78 -8.36
C ALA A 63 -28.03 11.20 -8.85
N ALA A 64 -27.09 12.12 -8.67
CA ALA A 64 -27.08 13.42 -9.34
C ALA A 64 -25.66 14.00 -9.40
N PHE A 65 -24.69 13.27 -9.96
CA PHE A 65 -23.38 13.85 -10.30
C PHE A 65 -22.70 13.10 -11.44
N LEU A 66 -23.24 13.16 -12.66
CA LEU A 66 -22.56 12.62 -13.85
C LEU A 66 -22.66 13.58 -15.05
N GLU A 67 -22.10 14.77 -14.89
CA GLU A 67 -21.51 15.53 -16.03
C GLU A 67 -20.17 16.16 -15.63
N GLY A 68 -19.44 15.52 -14.71
CA GLY A 68 -18.02 15.79 -14.54
C GLY A 68 -17.29 15.15 -15.73
N GLY A 69 -17.15 15.89 -16.83
CA GLY A 69 -16.50 15.42 -18.04
C GLY A 69 -15.22 14.66 -17.71
N SER A 70 -15.16 13.38 -18.10
CA SER A 70 -13.94 12.59 -18.07
C SER A 70 -12.88 13.38 -18.82
N ALA A 71 -11.99 14.05 -18.08
CA ALA A 71 -10.90 14.78 -18.69
C ALA A 71 -10.05 13.75 -19.43
N ASP A 72 -10.03 13.85 -20.75
CA ASP A 72 -9.24 12.98 -21.60
C ASP A 72 -7.77 13.33 -21.41
N TYR A 73 -7.11 12.66 -20.46
CA TYR A 73 -5.69 12.84 -20.20
C TYR A 73 -4.88 11.99 -21.18
N PRO A 74 -3.71 12.50 -21.63
CA PRO A 74 -2.81 11.70 -22.47
C PRO A 74 -2.36 10.45 -21.73
N HIS A 75 -1.84 9.48 -22.45
CA HIS A 75 -1.30 8.27 -21.83
C HIS A 75 -0.08 8.58 -20.94
N CYS A 76 0.08 7.84 -19.85
CA CYS A 76 1.29 7.93 -19.02
C CYS A 76 2.49 7.31 -19.75
N ASP A 77 3.29 8.15 -20.40
CA ASP A 77 4.47 7.72 -21.14
C ASP A 77 5.46 6.95 -20.26
N GLY A 78 5.93 5.82 -20.78
CA GLY A 78 6.94 4.98 -20.13
C GLY A 78 6.40 4.00 -19.08
N LEU A 79 5.10 3.98 -18.79
CA LEU A 79 4.50 2.96 -17.93
C LEU A 79 4.07 1.73 -18.75
N PRO A 80 4.25 0.51 -18.20
CA PRO A 80 3.86 -0.72 -18.88
C PRO A 80 2.33 -0.83 -19.00
N ARG A 81 1.87 -1.53 -20.03
CA ARG A 81 0.43 -1.76 -20.27
C ARG A 81 0.00 -3.22 -20.16
N ASN A 82 0.92 -4.18 -20.22
CA ASN A 82 0.61 -5.60 -20.18
C ASN A 82 1.78 -6.41 -19.62
N GLY A 83 1.53 -7.64 -19.18
CA GLY A 83 2.56 -8.56 -18.69
C GLY A 83 3.12 -8.16 -17.32
N SER A 84 4.26 -8.74 -16.95
CA SER A 84 4.91 -8.51 -15.65
C SER A 84 6.14 -7.61 -15.80
N HIS A 85 6.21 -6.53 -15.02
CA HIS A 85 7.31 -5.57 -15.05
C HIS A 85 7.81 -5.26 -13.65
N VAL A 86 9.09 -4.94 -13.55
CA VAL A 86 9.70 -4.42 -12.32
C VAL A 86 10.13 -2.99 -12.58
N ILE A 87 9.69 -2.07 -11.72
CA ILE A 87 10.17 -0.69 -11.70
C ILE A 87 11.07 -0.56 -10.49
N ASP A 88 12.37 -0.51 -10.77
CA ASP A 88 13.45 -0.48 -9.78
C ASP A 88 14.07 0.90 -9.58
N THR A 89 13.53 1.91 -10.27
CA THR A 89 14.00 3.29 -10.25
C THR A 89 12.80 4.18 -10.03
N ALA A 90 12.89 5.12 -9.09
CA ALA A 90 11.84 6.09 -8.84
C ALA A 90 11.50 6.85 -10.12
N ARG A 91 10.22 6.98 -10.43
CA ARG A 91 9.75 7.68 -11.63
C ARG A 91 8.85 8.84 -11.25
N ILE A 92 9.15 9.99 -11.84
CA ILE A 92 8.38 11.22 -11.67
C ILE A 92 7.68 11.53 -12.99
N LEU A 93 6.35 11.53 -12.97
CA LEU A 93 5.50 11.92 -14.10
C LEU A 93 4.99 13.34 -13.84
N ASN A 94 5.50 14.30 -14.62
CA ASN A 94 5.25 15.73 -14.40
C ASN A 94 3.89 16.22 -14.96
N SER A 95 3.21 15.42 -15.76
CA SER A 95 1.93 15.74 -16.39
C SER A 95 0.80 14.87 -15.84
N SER A 96 -0.43 15.36 -15.99
CA SER A 96 -1.62 14.53 -15.74
C SER A 96 -1.75 13.50 -16.86
N CYS A 97 -2.06 12.25 -16.51
CA CYS A 97 -2.07 11.17 -17.49
C CYS A 97 -3.03 10.03 -17.12
N THR A 98 -3.35 9.21 -18.12
CA THR A 98 -4.14 7.98 -17.99
C THR A 98 -3.24 6.76 -18.12
N TRP A 99 -3.22 5.93 -17.07
CA TRP A 99 -2.55 4.64 -17.08
C TRP A 99 -3.58 3.52 -17.27
N HIS A 100 -3.53 2.90 -18.46
CA HIS A 100 -4.41 1.82 -18.84
C HIS A 100 -3.65 0.49 -18.77
N GLY A 101 -4.07 -0.39 -17.87
CA GLY A 101 -3.63 -1.77 -17.80
C GLY A 101 -4.50 -2.71 -18.62
N HIS A 102 -3.87 -3.50 -19.48
CA HIS A 102 -4.52 -4.65 -20.11
C HIS A 102 -4.56 -5.84 -19.15
N PRO A 103 -5.46 -6.81 -19.39
CA PRO A 103 -5.57 -8.02 -18.58
C PRO A 103 -4.21 -8.68 -18.31
N GLY A 104 -3.96 -9.03 -17.04
CA GLY A 104 -2.69 -9.61 -16.59
C GLY A 104 -1.51 -8.64 -16.47
N LEU A 105 -1.73 -7.32 -16.45
CA LEU A 105 -0.67 -6.37 -16.09
C LEU A 105 -0.35 -6.48 -14.59
N GLN A 106 0.90 -6.82 -14.29
CA GLN A 106 1.48 -6.81 -12.95
C GLN A 106 2.73 -5.94 -12.94
N VAL A 107 2.82 -5.04 -11.95
CA VAL A 107 3.94 -4.12 -11.81
C VAL A 107 4.49 -4.22 -10.39
N THR A 108 5.71 -4.73 -10.27
CA THR A 108 6.44 -4.78 -9.00
C THR A 108 7.24 -3.50 -8.83
N LEU A 109 7.02 -2.79 -7.72
CA LEU A 109 7.69 -1.54 -7.39
C LEU A 109 8.75 -1.80 -6.32
N LYS A 110 10.00 -1.47 -6.62
CA LYS A 110 11.07 -1.32 -5.62
C LYS A 110 11.32 0.12 -5.22
N GLU A 111 10.75 1.05 -5.99
CA GLU A 111 10.86 2.49 -5.82
C GLU A 111 9.50 3.14 -6.10
N PRO A 112 9.20 4.29 -5.49
CA PRO A 112 7.89 4.93 -5.61
C PRO A 112 7.62 5.51 -7.01
N LEU A 113 6.36 5.49 -7.41
CA LEU A 113 5.85 6.24 -8.56
C LEU A 113 5.25 7.58 -8.09
N ILE A 114 5.76 8.68 -8.63
CA ILE A 114 5.35 10.03 -8.24
C ILE A 114 4.67 10.71 -9.42
N PHE A 115 3.39 11.03 -9.26
CA PHE A 115 2.58 11.76 -10.24
C PHE A 115 2.37 13.20 -9.73
N GLN A 116 2.97 14.18 -10.39
CA GLN A 116 2.79 15.59 -10.04
C GLN A 116 1.42 16.15 -10.46
N GLY A 117 0.77 15.49 -11.42
CA GLY A 117 -0.56 15.83 -11.92
C GLY A 117 -1.66 14.90 -11.40
N ASN A 118 -2.77 14.87 -12.13
CA ASN A 118 -3.86 13.92 -11.91
C ASN A 118 -3.53 12.57 -12.55
N LEU A 119 -4.00 11.48 -11.93
CA LEU A 119 -3.84 10.12 -12.43
C LEU A 119 -5.22 9.49 -12.67
N THR A 120 -5.45 8.96 -13.86
CA THR A 120 -6.60 8.09 -14.14
C THR A 120 -6.12 6.66 -14.36
N LEU A 121 -6.57 5.72 -13.53
CA LEU A 121 -6.34 4.28 -13.71
C LEU A 121 -7.53 3.64 -14.42
N MET A 122 -7.24 2.82 -15.43
CA MET A 122 -8.24 2.09 -16.21
C MET A 122 -7.79 0.65 -16.47
N GLY A 123 -8.75 -0.25 -16.66
CA GLY A 123 -8.49 -1.66 -17.01
C GLY A 123 -8.01 -2.49 -15.82
N GLU A 124 -7.15 -3.48 -16.06
CA GLU A 124 -6.70 -4.43 -15.03
C GLU A 124 -5.25 -4.13 -14.66
N ILE A 125 -5.00 -3.81 -13.39
CA ILE A 125 -3.67 -3.42 -12.90
C ILE A 125 -3.43 -4.04 -11.53
N GLN A 126 -2.38 -4.83 -11.39
CA GLN A 126 -1.86 -5.24 -10.08
C GLN A 126 -0.54 -4.55 -9.80
N ILE A 127 -0.48 -3.79 -8.71
CA ILE A 127 0.73 -3.14 -8.20
C ILE A 127 1.20 -3.91 -6.97
N VAL A 128 2.47 -4.32 -6.96
CA VAL A 128 3.07 -5.09 -5.87
C VAL A 128 4.25 -4.30 -5.30
N GLY A 129 4.23 -4.00 -4.01
CA GLY A 129 5.41 -3.50 -3.30
C GLY A 129 6.34 -4.67 -2.95
N GLU A 130 7.61 -4.61 -3.37
CA GLU A 130 8.58 -5.69 -3.08
C GLU A 130 9.17 -5.57 -1.68
N GLN A 131 9.32 -4.35 -1.18
CA GLN A 131 9.98 -4.04 0.08
C GLN A 131 9.34 -2.83 0.76
N GLU A 132 9.81 -2.54 1.97
CA GLU A 132 9.53 -1.28 2.65
C GLU A 132 10.20 -0.12 1.89
N LEU A 133 9.40 0.90 1.57
CA LEU A 133 9.81 2.08 0.80
C LEU A 133 9.86 3.32 1.69
N ASP A 134 10.71 4.28 1.33
CA ASP A 134 10.74 5.63 1.88
C ASP A 134 9.56 6.47 1.35
N GLY A 135 8.35 5.97 1.54
CA GLY A 135 7.12 6.57 1.04
C GLY A 135 6.06 5.54 0.61
N PRO A 136 4.91 6.01 0.10
CA PRO A 136 3.90 5.13 -0.50
C PRO A 136 4.42 4.51 -1.81
N CYS A 137 3.86 3.38 -2.22
CA CYS A 137 4.11 2.82 -3.56
C CYS A 137 3.80 3.84 -4.68
N ILE A 138 2.68 4.56 -4.55
CA ILE A 138 2.27 5.61 -5.48
C ILE A 138 1.89 6.88 -4.74
N ASN A 139 2.48 8.00 -5.16
CA ASN A 139 2.20 9.35 -4.68
C ASN A 139 1.56 10.17 -5.81
N VAL A 140 0.36 10.73 -5.56
CA VAL A 140 -0.36 11.57 -6.52
C VAL A 140 -0.59 12.96 -5.92
N SER A 141 0.03 13.99 -6.49
CA SER A 141 -0.15 15.38 -6.06
C SER A 141 -1.49 15.98 -6.53
N GLY A 142 -2.10 15.38 -7.55
CA GLY A 142 -3.41 15.75 -8.07
C GLY A 142 -4.54 14.90 -7.49
N LYS A 143 -5.64 14.85 -8.25
CA LYS A 143 -6.73 13.91 -8.05
C LYS A 143 -6.37 12.56 -8.67
N MET A 144 -6.75 11.48 -8.00
CA MET A 144 -6.68 10.14 -8.56
C MET A 144 -8.09 9.62 -8.85
N THR A 145 -8.30 9.14 -10.07
CA THR A 145 -9.57 8.54 -10.51
C THR A 145 -9.32 7.09 -10.92
N VAL A 146 -10.14 6.17 -10.43
CA VAL A 146 -10.16 4.78 -10.87
C VAL A 146 -11.48 4.56 -11.59
N LEU A 147 -11.43 4.30 -12.89
CA LEU A 147 -12.61 4.23 -13.74
C LEU A 147 -12.60 2.97 -14.61
N ALA A 148 -13.68 2.19 -14.57
CA ALA A 148 -13.80 0.93 -15.31
C ALA A 148 -12.56 0.04 -15.12
N ALA A 149 -12.12 -0.11 -13.87
CA ALA A 149 -10.85 -0.77 -13.55
C ALA A 149 -10.98 -1.83 -12.45
N HIS A 150 -10.12 -2.83 -12.53
CA HIS A 150 -9.84 -3.81 -11.49
C HIS A 150 -8.40 -3.57 -11.03
N ALA A 151 -8.25 -2.79 -9.96
CA ALA A 151 -6.95 -2.38 -9.44
C ALA A 151 -6.66 -3.09 -8.10
N SER A 152 -5.48 -3.68 -7.96
CA SER A 152 -5.02 -4.25 -6.70
C SER A 152 -3.66 -3.70 -6.30
N PHE A 153 -3.49 -3.43 -5.01
CA PHE A 153 -2.26 -2.96 -4.40
C PHE A 153 -1.86 -3.94 -3.31
N VAL A 154 -0.74 -4.63 -3.49
CA VAL A 154 -0.34 -5.75 -2.63
C VAL A 154 1.03 -5.47 -2.02
N GLY A 155 1.15 -5.61 -0.69
CA GLY A 155 2.44 -5.58 0.00
C GLY A 155 3.13 -4.21 0.07
N CYS A 156 2.43 -3.13 -0.25
CA CYS A 156 3.00 -1.78 -0.20
C CYS A 156 3.17 -1.27 1.24
N ARG A 157 4.42 -1.01 1.63
CA ARG A 157 4.80 -0.63 3.00
C ARG A 157 5.58 0.68 3.00
N ASN A 158 5.05 1.67 3.70
CA ASN A 158 5.70 2.97 3.90
C ASN A 158 6.43 2.96 5.25
N GLY A 159 7.76 2.98 5.21
CA GLY A 159 8.64 2.87 6.39
C GLY A 159 8.89 4.17 7.14
N ILE A 160 8.33 5.29 6.68
CA ILE A 160 8.51 6.59 7.33
C ILE A 160 7.69 6.61 8.63
N GLU A 161 8.29 7.07 9.74
CA GLU A 161 7.67 7.12 11.08
C GLU A 161 6.33 7.89 11.09
N GLU A 162 6.24 8.96 10.30
CA GLU A 162 5.02 9.73 10.03
C GLU A 162 4.51 9.53 8.59
N GLY A 163 4.78 8.35 8.02
CA GLY A 163 4.41 7.98 6.66
C GLY A 163 2.90 7.88 6.47
N LYS A 164 2.42 8.51 5.40
CA LYS A 164 1.01 8.52 5.01
C LYS A 164 0.80 7.61 3.80
N GLY A 165 -0.13 6.68 3.90
CA GLY A 165 -0.46 5.76 2.81
C GLY A 165 0.60 4.69 2.60
N GLY A 166 0.23 3.41 2.74
CA GLY A 166 1.15 2.32 2.39
C GLY A 166 1.24 2.16 0.88
N ALA A 167 0.09 1.93 0.24
CA ALA A 167 0.00 1.84 -1.21
C ALA A 167 -0.14 3.22 -1.86
N LEU A 168 -1.08 4.03 -1.39
CA LEU A 168 -1.46 5.28 -2.04
C LEU A 168 -1.41 6.46 -1.08
N PHE A 169 -0.75 7.52 -1.51
CA PHE A 169 -0.92 8.87 -0.95
C PHE A 169 -1.47 9.79 -2.03
N ILE A 170 -2.62 10.40 -1.78
CA ILE A 170 -3.31 11.28 -2.73
C ILE A 170 -3.53 12.62 -2.07
N LEU A 171 -3.04 13.70 -2.69
CA LEU A 171 -3.12 15.04 -2.10
C LEU A 171 -4.50 15.69 -2.30
N LYS A 172 -5.27 15.27 -3.30
CA LYS A 172 -6.62 15.78 -3.57
C LYS A 172 -7.64 14.66 -3.44
N ASP A 173 -8.61 14.60 -4.33
CA ASP A 173 -9.70 13.63 -4.24
C ASP A 173 -9.27 12.24 -4.74
N PHE A 174 -9.77 11.21 -4.07
CA PHE A 174 -9.77 9.83 -4.56
C PHE A 174 -11.17 9.43 -4.99
N ILE A 175 -11.36 9.24 -6.30
CA ILE A 175 -12.66 8.92 -6.89
C ILE A 175 -12.62 7.54 -7.53
N VAL A 176 -13.56 6.69 -7.15
CA VAL A 176 -13.69 5.33 -7.68
C VAL A 176 -15.06 5.18 -8.33
N GLY A 177 -15.06 4.95 -9.65
CA GLY A 177 -16.27 4.85 -10.47
C GLY A 177 -16.29 3.56 -11.30
N ASN A 178 -17.39 2.81 -11.23
CA ASN A 178 -17.57 1.51 -11.90
C ASN A 178 -16.31 0.60 -11.81
N SER A 179 -15.73 0.48 -10.61
CA SER A 179 -14.41 -0.15 -10.43
C SER A 179 -14.34 -1.00 -9.16
N HIS A 180 -13.43 -1.97 -9.15
CA HIS A 180 -13.07 -2.76 -7.98
C HIS A 180 -11.62 -2.45 -7.58
N VAL A 181 -11.43 -1.90 -6.39
CA VAL A 181 -10.12 -1.57 -5.83
C VAL A 181 -9.84 -2.40 -4.59
N GLN A 182 -8.69 -3.07 -4.55
CA GLN A 182 -8.28 -3.88 -3.42
C GLN A 182 -6.92 -3.44 -2.89
N PHE A 183 -6.82 -3.28 -1.58
CA PHE A 183 -5.58 -3.09 -0.86
C PHE A 183 -5.32 -4.33 -0.01
N GLU A 184 -4.16 -4.94 -0.14
CA GLU A 184 -3.83 -6.19 0.54
C GLU A 184 -2.46 -6.10 1.20
N SER A 185 -2.39 -6.39 2.49
CA SER A 185 -1.13 -6.47 3.25
C SER A 185 -0.28 -5.19 3.18
N CYS A 186 -0.94 -4.02 3.10
CA CYS A 186 -0.30 -2.72 3.07
C CYS A 186 -0.05 -2.18 4.49
N ALA A 187 0.99 -1.35 4.67
CA ALA A 187 1.28 -0.73 5.96
C ALA A 187 1.80 0.70 5.83
N ALA A 188 1.41 1.56 6.78
CA ALA A 188 1.95 2.91 6.94
C ALA A 188 1.70 3.41 8.37
N SER A 189 2.23 4.57 8.74
CA SER A 189 1.91 5.19 10.03
C SER A 189 0.45 5.67 10.09
N SER A 190 -0.02 6.30 9.01
CA SER A 190 -1.41 6.75 8.83
C SER A 190 -1.98 6.23 7.51
N GLY A 191 -3.19 5.65 7.54
CA GLY A 191 -3.85 5.10 6.36
C GLY A 191 -3.09 3.90 5.76
N GLY A 192 -3.12 2.75 6.45
CA GLY A 192 -2.28 1.59 6.13
C GLY A 192 -2.24 1.19 4.65
N GLY A 193 -3.36 1.25 3.93
CA GLY A 193 -3.41 1.09 2.48
C GLY A 193 -3.47 2.41 1.72
N LEU A 194 -4.38 3.29 2.14
CA LEU A 194 -4.70 4.53 1.44
C LEU A 194 -4.74 5.72 2.42
N TYR A 195 -4.11 6.81 2.01
CA TYR A 195 -4.26 8.12 2.64
C TYR A 195 -4.63 9.16 1.58
N THR A 196 -5.68 9.93 1.84
CA THR A 196 -6.11 11.06 1.00
C THR A 196 -6.22 12.33 1.83
N GLU A 197 -5.74 13.47 1.33
CA GLU A 197 -5.96 14.80 1.96
C GLU A 197 -7.22 15.50 1.43
N GLY A 198 -7.71 15.10 0.25
CA GLY A 198 -9.01 15.50 -0.25
C GLY A 198 -10.04 14.39 -0.09
N SER A 199 -11.20 14.57 -0.71
CA SER A 199 -12.36 13.72 -0.44
C SER A 199 -12.23 12.31 -1.02
N PHE A 200 -12.76 11.33 -0.30
CA PHE A 200 -13.04 10.01 -0.84
C PHE A 200 -14.47 9.92 -1.41
N SER A 201 -14.58 9.57 -2.70
CA SER A 201 -15.87 9.42 -3.39
C SER A 201 -16.00 8.06 -4.08
N LEU A 202 -17.08 7.34 -3.78
CA LEU A 202 -17.40 6.05 -4.36
C LEU A 202 -18.71 6.14 -5.16
N GLU A 203 -18.65 5.89 -6.47
CA GLU A 203 -19.85 5.87 -7.31
C GLU A 203 -20.58 4.52 -7.21
N ALA A 204 -21.86 4.50 -7.60
CA ALA A 204 -22.66 3.29 -7.62
C ALA A 204 -21.95 2.16 -8.42
N GLN A 205 -22.05 0.93 -7.92
CA GLN A 205 -21.39 -0.27 -8.48
C GLN A 205 -19.87 -0.33 -8.32
N SER A 206 -19.27 0.59 -7.57
CA SER A 206 -17.86 0.53 -7.22
C SER A 206 -17.64 -0.14 -5.87
N THR A 207 -16.48 -0.76 -5.69
CA THR A 207 -16.08 -1.41 -4.45
C THR A 207 -14.64 -1.07 -4.11
N VAL A 208 -14.38 -0.83 -2.82
CA VAL A 208 -13.03 -0.65 -2.27
C VAL A 208 -12.91 -1.54 -1.06
N SER A 209 -11.90 -2.41 -1.04
CA SER A 209 -11.65 -3.35 0.04
C SER A 209 -10.23 -3.19 0.60
N PHE A 210 -10.10 -3.39 1.91
CA PHE A 210 -8.83 -3.36 2.61
C PHE A 210 -8.69 -4.67 3.37
N ASP A 211 -7.73 -5.48 2.97
CA ASP A 211 -7.43 -6.76 3.60
C ASP A 211 -6.03 -6.71 4.20
N ASN A 212 -5.91 -7.15 5.46
CA ASN A 212 -4.65 -7.18 6.20
C ASN A 212 -3.83 -5.87 6.16
N CYS A 213 -4.50 -4.72 6.06
CA CYS A 213 -3.83 -3.43 6.07
C CYS A 213 -3.66 -2.92 7.51
N THR A 214 -2.47 -2.41 7.84
CA THR A 214 -2.13 -2.01 9.21
C THR A 214 -1.65 -0.57 9.30
N SER A 215 -2.04 0.14 10.37
CA SER A 215 -1.48 1.45 10.73
C SER A 215 -1.06 1.50 12.19
N THR A 216 -0.08 2.34 12.50
CA THR A 216 0.33 2.60 13.90
C THR A 216 -0.56 3.65 14.58
N SER A 217 -1.09 4.61 13.83
CA SER A 217 -2.12 5.54 14.30
C SER A 217 -3.49 4.84 14.43
N ALA A 218 -4.48 5.49 15.06
CA ALA A 218 -5.82 4.95 15.34
C ALA A 218 -6.68 4.62 14.09
N SER A 219 -6.08 4.48 12.91
CA SER A 219 -6.73 4.45 11.62
C SER A 219 -6.24 3.38 10.68
N ALA A 220 -6.62 2.15 11.01
CA ALA A 220 -6.00 0.92 10.53
C ALA A 220 -5.64 0.89 9.03
N ALA A 221 -6.58 1.21 8.13
CA ALA A 221 -6.39 0.97 6.70
C ALA A 221 -6.59 2.20 5.79
N PHE A 222 -7.39 3.16 6.22
CA PHE A 222 -7.84 4.30 5.41
C PHE A 222 -7.89 5.57 6.27
N TRP A 223 -7.41 6.68 5.71
CA TRP A 223 -7.56 8.03 6.27
C TRP A 223 -8.02 9.07 5.24
N ASP A 224 -8.96 9.91 5.68
CA ASP A 224 -9.53 11.07 4.98
C ASP A 224 -9.70 12.20 6.03
N LEU A 225 -9.42 13.44 5.64
CA LEU A 225 -9.35 14.64 6.50
C LEU A 225 -10.57 15.55 6.26
#